data_AF-A0A7S1Q161-F1
#
_entry.id   AF-A0A7S1Q161-F1
#
_cell.length_a   1.000
_cell.length_b   1.000
_cell.length_c   1.000
_cell.angle_alpha   90.00
_cell.angle_beta   90.00
_cell.angle_gamma   90.00
#
_symmetry.space_group_name_H-M   'P 1'
#
loop_
_entity.id
_entity.type
_entity.pdbx_description
1 polymer ?
#
loop_
_entity_poly.entity_id
_entity_poly.type
_entity_poly.pdbx_seq_one_letter_code
_entity_poly.pdbx_strand_id
1 'polypeptide(L)'
;VDAREVHPPLAVADAYSAIAMPGETRPDAPTIVSVDPRLQVMKSQQRPKQLRIVSSTGERRMYLLKGREDQRQDERVMQLFHFVNEYLAKGDEGGLTLHRFAVVPLSHQAGLIEWVPDAPTFGSVIREHRGGNADPKLTHPERDILNDILHSYADYDRLTIAQKVDTFATLVDCTDCTDFRRWMRLGARNAEAYIASRRAYADSLAT
;
A
#
# COMPACT_ATOMS: atom_id res chain seq x y z
N VAL A 1 5.50 17.39 -11.62
CA VAL A 1 6.24 18.58 -11.15
C VAL A 1 7.69 18.36 -11.50
N ASP A 2 8.35 19.34 -12.12
CA ASP A 2 9.78 19.22 -12.39
C ASP A 2 10.56 19.66 -11.13
N ALA A 3 11.35 18.75 -10.57
CA ALA A 3 12.19 19.01 -9.41
C ALA A 3 13.25 20.08 -9.70
N ARG A 4 13.64 20.28 -10.97
CA ARG A 4 14.58 21.33 -11.39
C ARG A 4 14.04 22.73 -11.09
N GLU A 5 12.74 22.92 -11.22
CA GLU A 5 12.08 24.21 -11.00
C GLU A 5 11.86 24.48 -9.51
N VAL A 6 11.68 23.42 -8.71
CA VAL A 6 11.36 23.53 -7.28
C VAL A 6 12.62 23.53 -6.40
N HIS A 7 13.63 22.75 -6.77
CA HIS A 7 14.88 22.61 -6.03
C HIS A 7 16.01 22.18 -6.99
N PRO A 8 16.62 23.12 -7.72
CA PRO A 8 17.63 22.85 -8.75
C PRO A 8 18.78 21.91 -8.32
N PRO A 9 19.29 21.96 -7.07
CA PRO A 9 20.34 21.04 -6.62
C PRO A 9 19.96 19.55 -6.68
N LEU A 10 18.66 19.22 -6.57
CA LEU A 10 18.18 17.83 -6.66
C LEU A 10 18.36 17.21 -8.05
N ALA A 11 18.56 18.03 -9.07
CA ALA A 11 18.74 17.59 -10.45
C ALA A 11 20.21 17.52 -10.87
N VAL A 12 21.15 17.87 -10.00
CA VAL A 12 22.58 17.79 -10.28
C VAL A 12 23.02 16.33 -10.08
N ALA A 13 23.36 15.67 -11.19
CA ALA A 13 23.98 14.35 -11.14
C ALA A 13 25.30 14.43 -10.36
N ASP A 14 25.62 13.39 -9.60
CA ASP A 14 26.85 13.23 -8.80
C ASP A 14 26.92 13.94 -7.44
N ALA A 15 26.01 14.89 -7.15
CA ALA A 15 25.96 15.56 -5.84
C ALA A 15 25.70 14.60 -4.65
N TYR A 16 25.18 13.40 -4.95
CA TYR A 16 24.73 12.41 -3.98
C TYR A 16 25.57 11.12 -3.98
N SER A 17 26.66 11.08 -4.76
CA SER A 17 27.47 9.88 -5.01
C SER A 17 28.12 9.28 -3.75
N ALA A 18 28.26 10.06 -2.68
CA ALA A 18 28.75 9.63 -1.37
C ALA A 18 27.65 9.16 -0.40
N ILE A 19 26.38 9.32 -0.77
CA ILE A 19 25.22 8.99 0.07
C ILE A 19 24.67 7.63 -0.34
N ALA A 20 24.53 6.70 0.61
CA ALA A 20 23.91 5.41 0.38
C ALA A 20 22.43 5.54 -0.04
N MET A 21 21.92 4.54 -0.75
CA MET A 21 20.50 4.46 -1.10
C MET A 21 19.62 4.52 0.17
N PRO A 22 18.53 5.30 0.17
CA PRO A 22 17.68 5.43 1.34
C PRO A 22 17.12 4.08 1.80
N GLY A 23 17.31 3.76 3.08
CA GLY A 23 16.88 2.50 3.70
C GLY A 23 17.98 1.44 3.80
N GLU A 24 19.13 1.64 3.15
CA GLU A 24 20.28 0.77 3.30
C GLU A 24 21.15 1.21 4.48
N THR A 25 21.54 0.26 5.32
CA THR A 25 22.42 0.50 6.48
C THR A 25 23.77 -0.21 6.35
N ARG A 26 23.99 -0.94 5.25
CA ARG A 26 25.20 -1.73 5.05
C ARG A 26 26.38 -0.84 4.61
N PRO A 27 27.61 -1.14 5.04
CA PRO A 27 28.79 -0.38 4.63
C PRO A 27 29.08 -0.40 3.12
N ASP A 28 28.69 -1.47 2.43
CA ASP A 28 28.85 -1.69 0.99
C ASP A 28 27.58 -1.32 0.20
N ALA A 29 26.66 -0.58 0.81
CA ALA A 29 25.40 -0.22 0.18
C ALA A 29 25.61 0.59 -1.12
N PRO A 30 24.80 0.34 -2.15
CA PRO A 30 24.79 1.17 -3.35
C PRO A 30 24.56 2.64 -2.99
N THR A 31 25.24 3.56 -3.67
CA THR A 31 25.09 5.00 -3.46
C THR A 31 24.15 5.62 -4.48
N ILE A 32 23.70 6.84 -4.21
CA ILE A 32 22.79 7.56 -5.10
C ILE A 32 23.60 8.20 -6.24
N VAL A 33 23.30 7.81 -7.48
CA VAL A 33 23.89 8.43 -8.68
C VAL A 33 23.08 9.64 -9.11
N SER A 34 21.75 9.48 -9.16
CA SER A 34 20.85 10.54 -9.60
C SER A 34 19.43 10.36 -9.08
N VAL A 35 18.69 11.47 -9.04
CA VAL A 35 17.26 11.51 -8.76
C VAL A 35 16.54 11.93 -10.03
N ASP A 36 15.49 11.22 -10.43
CA ASP A 36 14.67 11.61 -11.58
C ASP A 36 14.02 12.97 -11.28
N PRO A 37 14.24 13.99 -12.13
CA PRO A 37 13.65 15.31 -11.93
C PRO A 37 12.12 15.29 -12.05
N ARG A 38 11.52 14.29 -12.70
CA ARG A 38 10.07 14.22 -12.87
C ARG A 38 9.42 13.59 -11.64
N LEU A 39 8.84 14.44 -10.81
CA LEU A 39 8.06 14.02 -9.64
C LEU A 39 6.58 13.84 -10.02
N GLN A 40 6.04 12.65 -9.80
CA GLN A 40 4.61 12.38 -9.94
C GLN A 40 3.91 12.72 -8.61
N VAL A 41 2.92 13.60 -8.65
CA VAL A 41 2.12 13.95 -7.46
C VAL A 41 0.92 13.01 -7.41
N MET A 42 0.76 12.29 -6.30
CA MET A 42 -0.38 11.38 -6.12
C MET A 42 -1.65 12.16 -5.83
N LYS A 43 -2.78 11.69 -6.37
CA LYS A 43 -4.11 12.26 -6.16
C LYS A 43 -4.70 11.77 -4.84
N SER A 44 -4.15 12.24 -3.72
CA SER A 44 -4.67 12.00 -2.37
C SER A 44 -4.71 13.30 -1.56
N GLN A 45 -5.31 13.28 -0.36
CA GLN A 45 -5.42 14.46 0.50
C GLN A 45 -4.05 15.08 0.81
N GLN A 46 -3.05 14.24 1.11
CA GLN A 46 -1.70 14.68 1.47
C GLN A 46 -0.81 15.00 0.25
N ARG A 47 -1.25 14.65 -0.97
CA ARG A 47 -0.51 14.87 -2.23
C ARG A 47 0.99 14.52 -2.12
N PRO A 48 1.33 13.28 -1.69
CA PRO A 48 2.71 12.84 -1.63
C PRO A 48 3.31 12.76 -3.05
N LYS A 49 4.64 12.87 -3.13
CA LYS A 49 5.36 12.86 -4.42
C LYS A 49 6.05 11.52 -4.58
N GLN A 50 5.79 10.85 -5.69
CA GLN A 50 6.60 9.70 -6.09
C GLN A 50 7.87 10.22 -6.76
N LEU A 51 9.01 9.78 -6.24
CA LEU A 51 10.34 10.05 -6.77
C LEU A 51 11.02 8.74 -7.15
N ARG A 52 11.98 8.84 -8.07
CA ARG A 52 12.79 7.70 -8.51
C ARG A 52 14.25 8.03 -8.30
N ILE A 53 14.97 7.12 -7.67
CA ILE A 53 16.40 7.25 -7.40
C ILE A 53 17.14 6.14 -8.15
N VAL A 54 18.23 6.50 -8.81
CA VAL A 54 19.12 5.56 -9.50
C VAL A 54 20.33 5.32 -8.62
N SER A 55 20.60 4.05 -8.33
CA SER A 55 21.75 3.63 -7.54
C SER A 55 23.03 3.54 -8.40
N SER A 56 24.18 3.42 -7.72
CA SER A 56 25.48 3.12 -8.34
C SER A 56 25.53 1.76 -9.04
N THR A 57 24.61 0.85 -8.71
CA THR A 57 24.43 -0.44 -9.38
C THR A 57 23.53 -0.36 -10.63
N GLY A 58 22.97 0.83 -10.92
CA GLY A 58 22.01 1.05 -12.01
C GLY A 58 20.56 0.69 -11.68
N GLU A 59 20.31 0.20 -10.46
CA GLU A 59 18.97 -0.12 -9.96
C GLU A 59 18.15 1.16 -9.80
N ARG A 60 16.88 1.11 -10.20
CA ARG A 60 15.96 2.24 -10.07
C ARG A 60 14.95 1.94 -8.98
N ARG A 61 15.10 2.56 -7.81
CA ARG A 61 14.14 2.44 -6.72
C ARG A 61 13.18 3.62 -6.72
N MET A 62 11.93 3.34 -6.40
CA MET A 62 10.90 4.34 -6.27
C MET A 62 10.61 4.58 -4.80
N TYR A 63 10.34 5.83 -4.44
CA TYR A 63 9.97 6.22 -3.10
C TYR A 63 8.80 7.18 -3.13
N LEU A 64 8.01 7.15 -2.08
CA LEU A 64 6.96 8.09 -1.78
C LEU A 64 7.49 9.11 -0.77
N LEU A 65 7.67 10.35 -1.22
CA LEU A 65 7.94 11.49 -0.36
C LEU A 65 6.64 11.99 0.25
N LYS A 66 6.46 11.70 1.54
CA LYS A 66 5.41 12.27 2.38
C LYS A 66 5.92 13.53 3.05
N GLY A 67 5.07 14.54 3.09
CA GLY A 67 5.32 15.79 3.81
C GLY A 67 4.19 16.07 4.78
N ARG A 68 4.47 16.89 5.80
CA ARG A 68 3.61 17.23 6.93
C ARG A 68 3.21 16.04 7.80
N GLU A 69 4.07 15.03 7.85
CA GLU A 69 3.84 13.78 8.59
C GLU A 69 5.18 13.27 9.13
N ASP A 70 5.21 12.90 10.43
CA ASP A 70 6.40 12.29 11.05
C ASP A 70 6.38 10.78 10.77
N GLN A 71 7.40 10.28 10.08
CA GLN A 71 7.50 8.87 9.66
C GLN A 71 8.24 7.99 10.66
N ARG A 72 8.64 8.51 11.83
CA ARG A 72 9.37 7.72 12.84
C ARG A 72 8.54 6.58 13.40
N GLN A 73 7.23 6.74 13.52
CA GLN A 73 6.37 5.66 14.00
C GLN A 73 6.39 4.48 13.02
N ASP A 74 6.19 4.75 11.73
CA ASP A 74 6.27 3.77 10.65
C ASP A 74 7.66 3.10 10.59
N GLU A 75 8.75 3.87 10.76
CA GLU A 75 10.12 3.34 10.85
C GLU A 75 10.25 2.32 11.99
N ARG A 76 9.73 2.62 13.19
CA ARG A 76 9.76 1.69 14.33
C ARG A 76 8.95 0.43 14.07
N VAL A 77 7.82 0.54 13.38
CA VAL A 77 7.04 -0.64 12.97
C VAL A 77 7.84 -1.51 11.99
N MET A 78 8.54 -0.93 11.01
CA MET A 78 9.40 -1.69 10.09
C MET A 78 10.60 -2.35 10.78
N GLN A 79 11.15 -1.73 11.83
CA GLN A 79 12.17 -2.33 12.69
C GLN A 79 11.60 -3.49 13.52
N LEU A 80 10.39 -3.35 14.06
CA LEU A 80 9.72 -4.45 14.75
C LEU A 80 9.49 -5.63 13.80
N PHE A 81 9.00 -5.38 12.58
CA PHE A 81 8.81 -6.44 11.59
C PHE A 81 10.13 -7.14 11.24
N HIS A 82 11.25 -6.40 11.22
CA HIS A 82 12.57 -7.01 11.02
C HIS A 82 12.88 -8.02 12.11
N PHE A 83 12.69 -7.62 13.37
CA PHE A 83 12.91 -8.47 14.53
C PHE A 83 11.97 -9.70 14.54
N VAL A 84 10.69 -9.50 14.22
CA VAL A 84 9.72 -10.61 14.11
C VAL A 84 10.16 -11.61 13.03
N ASN A 85 10.60 -11.13 11.86
CA ASN A 85 11.09 -12.02 10.81
C ASN A 85 12.34 -12.81 11.23
N GLU A 86 13.27 -12.18 11.95
CA GLU A 86 14.43 -12.88 12.50
C GLU A 86 14.04 -13.94 13.54
N TYR A 87 12.96 -13.72 14.28
CA TYR A 87 12.42 -14.68 15.22
C TYR A 87 11.72 -15.84 14.51
N LEU A 88 10.82 -15.54 13.55
CA LEU A 88 10.10 -16.54 12.75
C LEU A 88 11.07 -17.44 11.97
N ALA A 89 12.16 -16.88 11.45
CA ALA A 89 13.18 -17.64 10.72
C ALA A 89 13.91 -18.71 11.57
N LYS A 90 13.82 -18.65 12.92
CA LYS A 90 14.40 -19.64 13.83
C LYS A 90 13.43 -20.76 14.19
N GLY A 91 12.13 -20.57 13.96
CA GLY A 91 11.09 -21.56 14.24
C GLY A 91 10.99 -22.63 13.15
N ASP A 92 10.19 -23.66 13.43
CA ASP A 92 9.87 -24.72 12.46
C ASP A 92 8.81 -24.25 11.42
N GLU A 93 8.25 -23.06 11.62
CA GLU A 93 7.33 -22.36 10.70
C GLU A 93 8.11 -21.67 9.55
N GLY A 94 8.99 -22.43 8.90
CA GLY A 94 9.85 -21.98 7.81
C GLY A 94 9.06 -21.59 6.56
N GLY A 95 8.49 -20.39 6.57
CA GLY A 95 7.72 -19.86 5.44
C GLY A 95 6.97 -18.55 5.72
N LEU A 96 6.75 -18.20 6.99
CA LEU A 96 6.08 -16.95 7.35
C LEU A 96 7.07 -15.79 7.37
N THR A 97 6.72 -14.69 6.70
CA THR A 97 7.50 -13.47 6.73
C THR A 97 6.59 -12.25 6.57
N LEU A 98 6.79 -11.26 7.43
CA LEU A 98 6.18 -9.95 7.30
C LEU A 98 6.89 -9.20 6.18
N HIS A 99 6.12 -8.77 5.18
CA HIS A 99 6.66 -7.92 4.13
C HIS A 99 7.10 -6.58 4.72
N ARG A 100 8.31 -6.14 4.38
CA ARG A 100 8.90 -4.87 4.83
C ARG A 100 9.26 -4.01 3.63
N PHE A 101 9.28 -2.71 3.87
CA PHE A 101 9.75 -1.70 2.93
C PHE A 101 10.54 -0.65 3.73
N ALA A 102 11.46 0.05 3.08
CA ALA A 102 12.22 1.10 3.75
C ALA A 102 11.32 2.28 4.14
N VAL A 103 11.47 2.75 5.36
CA VAL A 103 10.92 4.02 5.83
C VAL A 103 12.08 4.84 6.35
N VAL A 104 12.29 6.02 5.76
CA VAL A 104 13.42 6.90 6.07
C VAL A 104 12.89 8.25 6.50
N PRO A 105 12.79 8.52 7.81
CA PRO A 105 12.45 9.84 8.32
C PRO A 105 13.53 10.85 7.90
N LEU A 106 13.12 11.93 7.23
CA LEU A 106 14.03 13.03 6.85
C LEU A 106 13.97 14.18 7.87
N SER A 107 12.80 14.41 8.46
CA SER A 107 12.56 15.38 9.53
C SER A 107 11.30 15.01 10.31
N HIS A 108 10.92 15.82 11.30
CA HIS A 108 9.63 15.69 12.00
C HIS A 108 8.40 15.93 11.11
N GLN A 109 8.60 16.40 9.88
CA GLN A 109 7.50 16.75 8.97
C GLN A 109 7.69 16.11 7.59
N ALA A 110 8.69 15.26 7.38
CA ALA A 110 8.90 14.65 6.08
C ALA A 110 9.64 13.32 6.21
N GLY A 111 9.33 12.40 5.31
CA GLY A 111 10.04 11.14 5.18
C GLY A 111 9.81 10.49 3.83
N LEU A 112 10.65 9.49 3.55
CA LEU A 112 10.55 8.63 2.38
C LEU A 112 9.98 7.29 2.80
N ILE A 113 9.06 6.76 2.02
CA ILE A 113 8.62 5.37 2.11
C ILE A 113 8.99 4.72 0.78
N GLU A 114 9.65 3.57 0.80
CA GLU A 114 9.93 2.80 -0.41
C GLU A 114 8.62 2.37 -1.07
N TRP A 115 8.60 2.48 -2.39
CA TRP A 115 7.47 2.08 -3.19
C TRP A 115 7.50 0.57 -3.42
N VAL A 116 6.43 -0.11 -2.99
CA VAL A 116 6.25 -1.53 -3.27
C VAL A 116 5.57 -1.67 -4.65
N PRO A 117 6.25 -2.23 -5.67
CA PRO A 117 5.63 -2.45 -6.97
C PRO A 117 4.55 -3.54 -6.89
N ASP A 118 3.60 -3.50 -7.83
CA ASP A 118 2.57 -4.53 -8.00
C ASP A 118 1.74 -4.85 -6.73
N ALA A 119 1.59 -3.87 -5.84
CA ALA A 119 0.81 -3.97 -4.60
C ALA A 119 -0.46 -3.10 -4.68
N PRO A 120 -1.51 -3.52 -5.40
CA PRO A 120 -2.77 -2.78 -5.44
C PRO A 120 -3.43 -2.79 -4.07
N THR A 121 -4.14 -1.70 -3.74
CA THR A 121 -4.93 -1.68 -2.49
C THR A 121 -6.15 -2.56 -2.64
N PHE A 122 -6.62 -3.16 -1.55
CA PHE A 122 -7.83 -3.99 -1.56
C PHE A 122 -9.03 -3.27 -2.19
N GLY A 123 -9.23 -1.99 -1.84
CA GLY A 123 -10.29 -1.18 -2.45
C GLY A 123 -10.14 -0.97 -3.96
N SER A 124 -8.91 -0.82 -4.46
CA SER A 124 -8.68 -0.73 -5.92
C SER A 124 -8.98 -2.05 -6.63
N VAL A 125 -8.64 -3.17 -6.02
CA VAL A 125 -8.93 -4.53 -6.53
C VAL A 125 -10.43 -4.76 -6.64
N ILE A 126 -11.20 -4.46 -5.58
CA ILE A 126 -12.66 -4.61 -5.59
C ILE A 126 -13.30 -3.70 -6.64
N ARG A 127 -12.86 -2.44 -6.70
CA ARG A 127 -13.35 -1.48 -7.68
C ARG A 127 -13.10 -1.95 -9.11
N GLU A 128 -11.89 -2.42 -9.40
CA GLU A 128 -11.53 -2.95 -10.71
C GLU A 128 -12.40 -4.17 -11.07
N HIS A 129 -12.56 -5.12 -10.14
CA HIS A 129 -13.38 -6.31 -10.36
C HIS A 129 -14.84 -5.98 -10.68
N ARG A 130 -15.42 -5.00 -9.99
CA ARG A 130 -16.80 -4.54 -10.19
C ARG A 130 -16.98 -3.64 -11.42
N GLY A 131 -15.93 -3.43 -12.21
CA GLY A 131 -15.98 -2.57 -13.39
C GLY A 131 -16.07 -1.07 -13.06
N GLY A 132 -15.64 -0.67 -11.86
CA GLY A 132 -15.74 0.71 -11.35
C GLY A 132 -14.94 1.77 -12.13
N ASN A 133 -14.15 1.37 -13.14
CA ASN A 133 -13.61 2.30 -14.13
C ASN A 133 -14.66 2.76 -15.16
N ALA A 134 -15.75 2.01 -15.34
CA ALA A 134 -16.84 2.30 -16.26
C ALA A 134 -18.06 2.94 -15.57
N ASP A 135 -18.41 2.50 -14.36
CA ASP A 135 -19.50 3.11 -13.57
C ASP A 135 -19.16 3.17 -12.05
N PRO A 136 -18.99 4.37 -11.47
CA PRO A 136 -18.76 4.56 -10.04
C PRO A 136 -19.85 3.96 -9.14
N LYS A 137 -21.10 3.86 -9.63
CA LYS A 137 -22.23 3.31 -8.85
C LYS A 137 -22.07 1.82 -8.57
N LEU A 138 -21.44 1.09 -9.49
CA LEU A 138 -21.16 -0.34 -9.33
C LEU A 138 -20.09 -0.63 -8.27
N THR A 139 -19.38 0.38 -7.79
CA THR A 139 -18.31 0.19 -6.80
C THR A 139 -18.86 -0.15 -5.41
N HIS A 140 -20.04 0.38 -5.06
CA HIS A 140 -20.60 0.31 -3.71
C HIS A 140 -22.10 -0.07 -3.69
N PRO A 141 -22.51 -1.19 -4.31
CA PRO A 141 -23.91 -1.66 -4.28
C PRO A 141 -24.44 -1.84 -2.86
N GLU A 142 -23.59 -2.13 -1.89
CA GLU A 142 -23.95 -2.26 -0.48
C GLU A 142 -24.56 -0.97 0.09
N ARG A 143 -24.13 0.20 -0.43
CA ARG A 143 -24.64 1.49 0.02
C ARG A 143 -26.08 1.71 -0.44
N ASP A 144 -26.41 1.27 -1.66
CA ASP A 144 -27.77 1.37 -2.19
C ASP A 144 -28.68 0.37 -1.46
N ILE A 145 -28.23 -0.88 -1.28
CA ILE A 145 -28.98 -1.89 -0.50
C ILE A 145 -29.19 -1.41 0.95
N LEU A 146 -28.19 -0.80 1.57
CA LEU A 146 -28.32 -0.24 2.91
C LEU A 146 -29.39 0.86 2.96
N ASN A 147 -29.42 1.77 1.98
CA ASN A 147 -30.43 2.81 1.91
C ASN A 147 -31.84 2.22 1.72
N ASP A 148 -31.96 1.13 0.95
CA ASP A 148 -33.22 0.41 0.75
C ASP A 148 -33.69 -0.25 2.05
N ILE A 149 -32.82 -0.93 2.79
CA ILE A 149 -33.13 -1.54 4.11
C ILE A 149 -33.59 -0.45 5.10
N LEU A 150 -32.92 0.70 5.10
CA LEU A 150 -33.25 1.85 5.95
C LEU A 150 -34.45 2.66 5.45
N HIS A 151 -35.08 2.22 4.35
CA HIS A 151 -36.25 2.82 3.71
C HIS A 151 -36.07 4.33 3.42
N SER A 152 -34.86 4.80 3.09
CA SER A 152 -34.56 6.23 2.85
C SER A 152 -34.82 7.20 4.03
N TYR A 153 -35.26 6.73 5.21
CA TYR A 153 -35.67 7.61 6.32
C TYR A 153 -34.74 7.56 7.55
N ALA A 154 -33.92 6.52 7.71
CA ALA A 154 -32.99 6.40 8.83
C ALA A 154 -31.53 6.56 8.36
N ASP A 155 -30.82 7.47 9.01
CA ASP A 155 -29.36 7.55 8.91
C ASP A 155 -28.75 6.41 9.73
N TYR A 156 -27.96 5.54 9.08
CA TYR A 156 -27.30 4.40 9.73
C TYR A 156 -26.52 4.84 10.97
N ASP A 157 -25.89 6.01 10.93
CA ASP A 157 -25.05 6.50 12.02
C ASP A 157 -25.84 6.75 13.31
N ARG A 158 -27.14 7.06 13.19
CA ARG A 158 -28.05 7.36 14.31
C ARG A 158 -28.68 6.13 14.96
N LEU A 159 -28.50 4.96 14.38
CA LEU A 159 -29.04 3.72 14.92
C LEU A 159 -28.33 3.30 16.21
N THR A 160 -29.07 2.62 17.09
CA THR A 160 -28.48 1.93 18.24
C THR A 160 -27.58 0.78 17.79
N ILE A 161 -26.69 0.29 18.65
CA ILE A 161 -25.78 -0.82 18.32
C ILE A 161 -26.57 -2.07 17.89
N ALA A 162 -27.66 -2.40 18.58
CA ALA A 162 -28.50 -3.55 18.23
C ALA A 162 -29.09 -3.40 16.81
N GLN A 163 -29.66 -2.24 16.51
CA GLN A 163 -30.21 -1.95 15.17
C GLN A 163 -29.13 -1.97 14.08
N LYS A 164 -27.90 -1.48 14.37
CA LYS A 164 -26.77 -1.55 13.44
C LYS A 164 -26.39 -3.00 13.14
N VAL A 165 -26.35 -3.86 14.16
CA VAL A 165 -26.05 -5.30 13.99
C VAL A 165 -27.11 -5.98 13.13
N ASP A 166 -28.40 -5.75 13.42
CA ASP A 166 -29.50 -6.37 12.64
C ASP A 166 -29.50 -5.89 11.19
N THR A 167 -29.31 -4.58 10.99
CA THR A 167 -29.21 -3.97 9.65
C THR A 167 -28.01 -4.52 8.89
N PHE A 168 -26.85 -4.64 9.56
CA PHE A 168 -25.63 -5.16 8.94
C PHE A 168 -25.75 -6.64 8.59
N ALA A 169 -26.36 -7.47 9.46
CA ALA A 169 -26.61 -8.88 9.17
C ALA A 169 -27.49 -9.03 7.92
N THR A 170 -28.58 -8.25 7.85
CA THR A 170 -29.47 -8.22 6.68
C THR A 170 -28.71 -7.79 5.42
N LEU A 171 -27.86 -6.77 5.52
CA LEU A 171 -27.04 -6.30 4.41
C LEU A 171 -26.08 -7.40 3.90
N VAL A 172 -25.43 -8.13 4.81
CA VAL A 172 -24.54 -9.25 4.46
C VAL A 172 -25.31 -10.35 3.73
N ASP A 173 -26.52 -10.69 4.20
CA ASP A 173 -27.37 -11.71 3.55
C ASP A 173 -27.84 -11.27 2.15
N CYS A 174 -27.94 -9.96 1.90
CA CYS A 174 -28.31 -9.40 0.61
C CYS A 174 -27.12 -9.12 -0.33
N THR A 175 -25.88 -9.35 0.09
CA THR A 175 -24.68 -8.98 -0.69
C THR A 175 -23.78 -10.17 -1.01
N ASP A 176 -23.27 -10.23 -2.24
CA ASP A 176 -22.33 -11.28 -2.67
C ASP A 176 -20.90 -10.93 -2.26
N CYS A 177 -20.45 -11.41 -1.11
CA CYS A 177 -19.11 -11.14 -0.56
C CYS A 177 -17.98 -11.96 -1.23
N THR A 178 -18.08 -12.27 -2.53
CA THR A 178 -17.12 -13.15 -3.23
C THR A 178 -16.23 -12.45 -4.25
N ASP A 179 -16.32 -11.12 -4.36
CA ASP A 179 -15.55 -10.30 -5.32
C ASP A 179 -14.04 -10.60 -5.27
N PHE A 180 -13.41 -10.50 -4.10
CA PHE A 180 -11.96 -10.71 -3.98
C PHE A 180 -11.54 -12.12 -4.39
N ARG A 181 -12.34 -13.13 -4.00
CA ARG A 181 -12.10 -14.53 -4.38
C ARG A 181 -12.20 -14.72 -5.88
N ARG A 182 -13.19 -14.11 -6.52
CA ARG A 182 -13.38 -14.16 -7.99
C ARG A 182 -12.27 -13.42 -8.71
N TRP A 183 -11.89 -12.23 -8.24
CA TRP A 183 -10.75 -11.48 -8.76
C TRP A 183 -9.45 -12.29 -8.70
N MET A 184 -9.12 -12.88 -7.54
CA MET A 184 -7.92 -13.74 -7.41
C MET A 184 -7.95 -14.92 -8.39
N ARG A 185 -9.13 -15.52 -8.61
CA ARG A 185 -9.29 -16.65 -9.53
C ARG A 185 -9.11 -16.21 -11.00
N LEU A 186 -9.65 -15.05 -11.37
CA LEU A 186 -9.54 -14.50 -12.73
C LEU A 186 -8.13 -14.02 -13.04
N GLY A 187 -7.39 -13.50 -12.05
CA GLY A 187 -6.00 -13.08 -12.20
C GLY A 187 -5.00 -14.24 -12.24
N ALA A 188 -5.39 -15.44 -11.81
CA ALA A 188 -4.52 -16.60 -11.80
C ALA A 188 -4.38 -17.22 -13.21
N ARG A 189 -3.14 -17.54 -13.59
CA ARG A 189 -2.84 -18.17 -14.89
C ARG A 189 -3.40 -19.58 -15.02
N ASN A 190 -3.47 -20.31 -13.91
CA ASN A 190 -3.99 -21.68 -13.83
C ASN A 190 -4.44 -22.00 -12.38
N ALA A 191 -4.98 -23.21 -12.17
CA ALA A 191 -5.50 -23.64 -10.87
C ALA A 191 -4.43 -23.74 -9.77
N GLU A 192 -3.21 -24.17 -10.13
CA GLU A 192 -2.10 -24.28 -9.17
C GLU A 192 -1.64 -22.91 -8.69
N ALA A 193 -1.47 -21.95 -9.60
CA ALA A 193 -1.15 -20.56 -9.28
C ALA A 193 -2.23 -19.94 -8.38
N TYR A 194 -3.51 -20.21 -8.65
CA TYR A 194 -4.60 -19.74 -7.78
C TYR A 194 -4.49 -20.28 -6.35
N ILE A 195 -4.23 -21.59 -6.20
CA ILE A 195 -4.08 -22.22 -4.88
C ILE A 195 -2.86 -21.66 -4.15
N ALA A 196 -1.74 -21.48 -4.85
CA ALA A 196 -0.52 -20.90 -4.30
C ALA A 196 -0.73 -19.45 -3.82
N SER A 197 -1.32 -18.58 -4.65
CA SER A 197 -1.63 -17.20 -4.27
C SER A 197 -2.62 -17.12 -3.11
N ARG A 198 -3.64 -17.98 -3.08
CA ARG A 198 -4.60 -18.04 -1.97
C ARG A 198 -3.91 -18.47 -0.67
N ARG A 199 -3.02 -19.47 -0.72
CA ARG A 199 -2.24 -19.91 0.44
C ARG A 199 -1.35 -18.78 0.93
N ALA A 200 -0.57 -18.16 0.05
CA ALA A 200 0.28 -17.02 0.39
C ALA A 200 -0.50 -15.87 1.03
N TYR A 201 -1.70 -15.54 0.52
CA TYR A 201 -2.57 -14.54 1.13
C TYR A 201 -3.02 -14.95 2.55
N ALA A 202 -3.46 -16.20 2.74
CA ALA A 202 -3.90 -16.69 4.05
C ALA A 202 -2.75 -16.70 5.07
N ASP A 203 -1.57 -17.16 4.67
CA ASP A 203 -0.37 -17.19 5.50
C ASP A 203 0.05 -15.76 5.87
N SER A 204 0.01 -14.83 4.91
CA SER A 204 0.34 -13.41 5.15
C SER A 204 -0.65 -12.70 6.07
N LEU A 205 -1.91 -13.14 6.10
CA LEU A 205 -2.94 -12.57 6.99
C LEU A 205 -2.84 -13.12 8.41
N ALA A 206 -2.31 -14.34 8.56
CA ALA A 206 -2.15 -15.00 9.85
C ALA A 206 -0.88 -14.57 10.61
N THR A 207 0.07 -13.94 9.92
CA THR A 207 1.34 -13.44 10.47
C THR A 207 1.15 -12.07 11.13
#